data_AF-A0A816LN55-F1
#
_entry.id   AF-A0A816LN55-F1
#
_cell.length_a   1.000
_cell.length_b   1.000
_cell.length_c   1.000
_cell.angle_alpha   90.00
_cell.angle_beta   90.00
_cell.angle_gamma   90.00
#
_symmetry.space_group_name_H-M   'P 1'
#
loop_
_entity.id
_entity.type
_entity.pdbx_description
1 polymer ?
#
loop_
_entity_poly.entity_id
_entity_poly.type
_entity_poly.pdbx_seq_one_letter_code
_entity_poly.pdbx_strand_id
1 'polypeptide(L)'
;MSGQKSKSTASSRTTTSDATQPRRRMTQNYLVIWVDGNIDENTEDCQNTLVQLRAAVSEVNVCTTPEGCIDFLNKMDEGKAFVISSGALGQSLVNDIHGMPKVDAIYIFCGNKARHEPWAKDWPKIRGVFTSIKPICESLKKVARECDHDSIPMSFVPKRCTSDAASNEQNLNELPPTYMYSVIFKDIVLEINDDDAKSIKALETYCKKKNIPNAEINELKSKYHQKSPVWWYTCEMFLYGMLNCGLRSLDMEAMSKLGFFIRSLHLQLKQLHQQQSANFRKPFTVYRGQGMTKEDFQNLLDSKGGLLS
;
A
#
# COMPACT_ATOMS: atom_id res chain seq x y z
N MET A 1 20.39 73.90 -13.32
CA MET A 1 19.02 73.35 -13.37
C MET A 1 19.12 71.88 -13.76
N SER A 2 19.45 71.03 -12.78
CA SER A 2 18.53 70.11 -12.09
C SER A 2 18.13 68.92 -12.96
N GLY A 3 19.02 67.92 -12.99
CA GLY A 3 18.72 66.58 -13.49
C GLY A 3 18.12 65.74 -12.37
N GLN A 4 16.81 65.54 -12.42
CA GLN A 4 16.06 64.69 -11.49
C GLN A 4 16.16 63.23 -11.96
N LYS A 5 16.99 62.43 -11.28
CA LYS A 5 16.93 60.97 -11.36
C LYS A 5 15.83 60.47 -10.43
N SER A 6 14.83 59.85 -11.04
CA SER A 6 13.76 59.07 -10.42
C SER A 6 14.34 57.90 -9.62
N LYS A 7 14.07 57.87 -8.31
CA LYS A 7 14.12 56.65 -7.49
C LYS A 7 12.70 56.11 -7.42
N SER A 8 12.40 55.14 -8.28
CA SER A 8 11.21 54.30 -8.16
C SER A 8 11.52 53.16 -7.18
N THR A 9 10.74 53.11 -6.10
CA THR A 9 10.79 52.12 -5.04
C THR A 9 10.27 50.79 -5.57
N ALA A 10 11.16 49.85 -5.86
CA ALA A 10 10.77 48.49 -6.22
C ALA A 10 10.29 47.75 -4.97
N SER A 11 8.96 47.59 -4.88
CA SER A 11 8.28 46.72 -3.92
C SER A 11 8.72 45.28 -4.16
N SER A 12 9.38 44.69 -3.17
CA SER A 12 9.75 43.28 -3.10
C SER A 12 8.48 42.43 -3.02
N ARG A 13 8.05 41.89 -4.17
CA ARG A 13 7.10 40.78 -4.21
C ARG A 13 7.81 39.52 -3.73
N THR A 14 7.55 39.14 -2.49
CA THR A 14 7.81 37.80 -1.97
C THR A 14 6.94 36.82 -2.75
N THR A 15 7.48 36.21 -3.80
CA THR A 15 6.90 35.03 -4.42
C THR A 15 7.03 33.88 -3.44
N THR A 16 5.94 33.58 -2.74
CA THR A 16 5.76 32.32 -2.02
C THR A 16 5.95 31.20 -3.03
N SER A 17 7.06 30.48 -2.92
CA SER A 17 7.30 29.25 -3.66
C SER A 17 6.30 28.23 -3.17
N ASP A 18 5.27 27.99 -3.98
CA ASP A 18 4.37 26.86 -3.84
C ASP A 18 5.19 25.60 -4.16
N ALA A 19 5.92 25.12 -3.15
CA ALA A 19 6.68 23.89 -3.23
C ALA A 19 5.68 22.75 -3.24
N THR A 20 5.20 22.43 -4.43
CA THR A 20 4.38 21.26 -4.73
C THR A 20 5.11 20.05 -4.16
N GLN A 21 4.68 19.56 -3.00
CA GLN A 21 5.28 18.37 -2.41
C GLN A 21 5.13 17.22 -3.42
N PRO A 22 6.21 16.47 -3.71
CA PRO A 22 6.13 15.39 -4.68
C PRO A 22 5.07 14.37 -4.23
N ARG A 23 4.18 13.99 -5.16
CA ARG A 23 3.13 12.98 -4.93
C ARG A 23 3.75 11.73 -4.30
N ARG A 24 3.38 11.42 -3.05
CA ARG A 24 3.89 10.25 -2.34
C ARG A 24 3.19 9.00 -2.87
N ARG A 25 3.89 8.19 -3.66
CA ARG A 25 3.46 6.82 -3.96
C ARG A 25 3.59 5.97 -2.70
N MET A 26 2.47 5.44 -2.23
CA MET A 26 2.39 4.63 -1.01
C MET A 26 3.25 3.37 -1.13
N THR A 27 3.81 2.94 -0.01
CA THR A 27 4.55 1.67 0.08
C THR A 27 3.63 0.47 0.29
N GLN A 28 2.36 0.72 0.64
CA GLN A 28 1.30 -0.25 0.90
C GLN A 28 -0.03 0.25 0.35
N ASN A 29 -1.07 -0.59 0.38
CA ASN A 29 -2.36 -0.29 -0.25
C ASN A 29 -3.24 0.60 0.59
N TYR A 30 -2.76 0.92 1.79
CA TYR A 30 -3.49 1.67 2.77
C TYR A 30 -2.54 2.59 3.52
N LEU A 31 -3.14 3.60 4.16
CA LEU A 31 -2.45 4.44 5.13
C LEU A 31 -3.34 4.69 6.33
N VAL A 32 -2.71 5.08 7.44
CA VAL A 32 -3.41 5.54 8.62
C VAL A 32 -3.31 7.06 8.73
N ILE A 33 -4.44 7.72 8.98
CA ILE A 33 -4.49 9.15 9.30
C ILE A 33 -4.96 9.28 10.74
N TRP A 34 -4.15 9.87 11.60
CA TRP A 34 -4.53 10.23 12.95
C TRP A 34 -4.89 11.72 13.03
N VAL A 35 -6.15 12.00 13.35
CA VAL A 35 -6.73 13.34 13.40
C VAL A 35 -7.07 13.70 14.84
N ASP A 36 -6.29 14.59 15.45
CA ASP A 36 -6.60 15.14 16.77
C ASP A 36 -6.02 16.56 16.91
N GLY A 37 -6.87 17.49 17.34
CA GLY A 37 -6.54 18.91 17.47
C GLY A 37 -5.62 19.22 18.64
N ASN A 38 -5.45 18.28 19.57
CA ASN A 38 -4.53 18.41 20.71
C ASN A 38 -3.22 17.65 20.49
N ILE A 39 -2.90 17.21 19.26
CA ILE A 39 -1.64 16.53 19.00
C ILE A 39 -0.49 17.52 19.13
N ASP A 40 0.29 17.31 20.18
CA ASP A 40 1.67 17.79 20.25
C ASP A 40 2.59 16.58 20.13
N GLU A 41 3.28 16.47 18.98
CA GLU A 41 4.24 15.40 18.71
C GLU A 41 5.36 15.35 19.75
N ASN A 42 5.61 16.41 20.52
CA ASN A 42 6.68 16.42 21.53
C ASN A 42 6.25 15.81 22.87
N THR A 43 4.97 15.47 23.05
CA THR A 43 4.49 14.84 24.28
C THR A 43 4.80 13.36 24.32
N GLU A 44 5.16 12.85 25.50
CA GLU A 44 5.51 11.43 25.72
C GLU A 44 4.35 10.51 25.32
N ASP A 45 3.11 10.88 25.64
CA ASP A 45 1.91 10.11 25.30
C ASP A 45 1.67 10.04 23.78
N CYS A 46 1.90 11.14 23.05
CA CYS A 46 1.79 11.17 21.60
C CYS A 46 2.87 10.30 20.95
N GLN A 47 4.12 10.43 21.41
CA GLN A 47 5.23 9.59 20.93
C GLN A 47 4.98 8.10 21.20
N ASN A 48 4.51 7.74 22.40
CA ASN A 48 4.16 6.37 22.74
C ASN A 48 3.03 5.81 21.87
N THR A 49 2.06 6.65 21.51
CA THR A 49 0.96 6.29 20.60
C THR A 49 1.46 6.11 19.17
N LEU A 50 2.29 7.03 18.66
CA LEU A 50 2.89 6.94 17.33
C LEU A 50 3.81 5.73 17.19
N VAL A 51 4.59 5.40 18.22
CA VAL A 51 5.44 4.21 18.23
C VAL A 51 4.58 2.95 18.10
N GLN A 52 3.48 2.85 18.85
CA GLN A 52 2.57 1.70 18.78
C GLN A 52 1.85 1.60 17.43
N LEU A 53 1.45 2.73 16.83
CA LEU A 53 0.84 2.77 15.51
C LEU A 53 1.84 2.39 14.42
N ARG A 54 3.05 2.96 14.42
CA ARG A 54 4.11 2.64 13.45
C ARG A 54 4.63 1.22 13.57
N ALA A 55 4.49 0.59 14.74
CA ALA A 55 4.76 -0.84 14.90
C ALA A 55 3.63 -1.73 14.37
N ALA A 56 2.43 -1.18 14.15
CA ALA A 56 1.29 -1.91 13.63
C ALA A 56 1.10 -1.72 12.12
N VAL A 57 1.44 -0.54 11.60
CA VAL A 57 1.29 -0.13 10.20
C VAL A 57 2.51 0.68 9.75
N SER A 58 2.90 0.60 8.47
CA SER A 58 4.13 1.26 8.01
C SER A 58 3.99 2.79 7.86
N GLU A 59 2.80 3.29 7.51
CA GLU A 59 2.56 4.70 7.22
C GLU A 59 1.46 5.30 8.10
N VAL A 60 1.84 6.26 8.94
CA VAL A 60 0.93 7.04 9.80
C VAL A 60 1.13 8.53 9.50
N ASN A 61 0.08 9.19 9.03
CA ASN A 61 0.04 10.64 8.84
C ASN A 61 -0.76 11.28 9.97
N VAL A 62 -0.28 12.42 10.47
CA VAL A 62 -0.92 13.17 11.56
C VAL A 62 -1.56 14.42 10.99
N CYS A 63 -2.80 14.71 11.42
CA CYS A 63 -3.51 15.94 11.08
C CYS A 63 -4.07 16.57 12.36
N THR A 64 -3.85 17.87 12.53
CA THR A 64 -4.39 18.62 13.67
C THR A 64 -5.79 19.17 13.41
N THR A 65 -6.22 19.21 12.14
CA THR A 65 -7.53 19.74 11.75
C THR A 65 -8.32 18.76 10.88
N PRO A 66 -9.66 18.74 10.96
CA PRO A 66 -10.52 17.97 10.06
C PRO A 66 -10.30 18.32 8.59
N GLU A 67 -10.12 19.60 8.26
CA GLU A 67 -9.92 20.09 6.90
C GLU A 67 -8.62 19.53 6.31
N GLY A 68 -7.55 19.49 7.11
CA GLY A 68 -6.27 18.90 6.69
C GLY A 68 -6.39 17.41 6.36
N CYS A 69 -7.22 16.67 7.11
CA CYS A 69 -7.52 15.28 6.81
C CYS A 69 -8.29 15.12 5.49
N ILE A 70 -9.33 15.93 5.28
CA ILE A 70 -10.15 15.92 4.06
C ILE A 70 -9.31 16.26 2.83
N ASP A 71 -8.49 17.30 2.91
CA ASP A 71 -7.58 17.70 1.84
C ASP A 71 -6.58 16.59 1.50
N PHE A 72 -6.07 15.90 2.51
CA PHE A 72 -5.17 14.78 2.31
C PHE A 72 -5.87 13.59 1.62
N LEU A 73 -7.07 13.22 2.09
CA LEU A 73 -7.89 12.17 1.48
C LEU A 73 -8.24 12.47 0.00
N ASN A 74 -8.50 13.74 -0.32
CA ASN A 74 -8.79 14.18 -1.68
C ASN A 74 -7.55 14.06 -2.59
N LYS A 75 -6.35 14.33 -2.06
CA LYS A 75 -5.08 14.26 -2.81
C LYS A 75 -4.51 12.85 -2.96
N MET A 76 -5.01 11.86 -2.23
CA MET A 76 -4.60 10.47 -2.40
C MET A 76 -4.98 9.98 -3.81
N ASP A 77 -4.04 9.41 -4.57
CA ASP A 77 -4.33 8.88 -5.91
C ASP A 77 -5.08 7.53 -5.79
N GLU A 78 -4.41 6.53 -5.24
CA GLU A 78 -4.89 5.15 -5.07
C GLU A 78 -4.70 4.66 -3.63
N GLY A 79 -5.44 3.63 -3.23
CA GLY A 79 -5.36 3.02 -1.90
C GLY A 79 -6.50 3.40 -0.95
N LYS A 80 -6.47 2.80 0.24
CA LYS A 80 -7.47 2.97 1.30
C LYS A 80 -6.93 3.78 2.46
N ALA A 81 -7.78 4.51 3.14
CA ALA A 81 -7.46 5.25 4.35
C ALA A 81 -8.18 4.62 5.54
N PHE A 82 -7.41 4.43 6.61
CA PHE A 82 -7.95 4.17 7.94
C PHE A 82 -7.78 5.44 8.78
N VAL A 83 -8.89 5.98 9.27
CA VAL A 83 -8.88 7.25 10.00
C VAL A 83 -9.07 7.00 11.49
N ILE A 84 -8.15 7.50 12.31
CA ILE A 84 -8.28 7.54 13.77
C ILE A 84 -8.61 8.97 14.13
N SER A 85 -9.76 9.22 14.75
CA SER A 85 -10.19 10.56 15.14
C SER A 85 -10.34 10.67 16.65
N SER A 86 -10.01 11.83 17.22
CA SER A 86 -10.32 12.11 18.61
C SER A 86 -11.83 12.21 18.84
N GLY A 87 -12.29 11.94 20.06
CA GLY A 87 -13.71 12.09 20.39
C GLY A 87 -14.26 13.49 20.10
N ALA A 88 -13.44 14.53 20.30
CA ALA A 88 -13.84 15.93 20.09
C ALA A 88 -14.07 16.28 18.61
N LEU A 89 -13.23 15.76 17.71
CA LEU A 89 -13.33 16.02 16.26
C LEU A 89 -14.14 14.95 15.52
N GLY A 90 -14.32 13.77 16.10
CA GLY A 90 -14.87 12.61 15.42
C GLY A 90 -16.28 12.82 14.90
N GLN A 91 -17.14 13.51 15.64
CA GLN A 91 -18.54 13.67 15.23
C GLN A 91 -18.69 14.57 14.00
N SER A 92 -17.91 15.66 13.89
CA SER A 92 -17.92 16.49 12.69
C SER A 92 -17.21 15.81 11.52
N LEU A 93 -15.99 15.31 11.75
CA LEU A 93 -15.16 14.69 10.72
C LEU A 93 -15.86 13.49 10.06
N VAL A 94 -16.51 12.62 10.84
CA VAL A 94 -17.19 11.43 10.30
C VAL A 94 -18.28 11.82 9.29
N ASN A 95 -19.03 12.88 9.52
CA ASN A 95 -20.07 13.33 8.58
C ASN A 95 -19.48 13.64 7.20
N ASP A 96 -18.27 14.20 7.17
CA ASP A 96 -17.64 14.61 5.92
C ASP A 96 -16.96 13.43 5.20
N ILE A 97 -16.38 12.49 5.93
CA ILE A 97 -15.51 11.45 5.34
C ILE A 97 -16.20 10.09 5.15
N HIS A 98 -17.30 9.81 5.84
CA HIS A 98 -17.92 8.48 5.83
C HIS A 98 -18.35 8.00 4.42
N GLY A 99 -18.73 8.93 3.54
CA GLY A 99 -19.18 8.64 2.18
C GLY A 99 -18.03 8.41 1.21
N MET A 100 -16.80 8.78 1.58
CA MET A 100 -15.64 8.70 0.69
C MET A 100 -15.27 7.23 0.42
N PRO A 101 -15.20 6.77 -0.84
CA PRO A 101 -14.82 5.39 -1.17
C PRO A 101 -13.39 5.02 -0.74
N LYS A 102 -12.52 6.03 -0.59
CA LYS A 102 -11.14 5.87 -0.12
C LYS A 102 -11.08 5.56 1.38
N VAL A 103 -12.08 5.97 2.17
CA VAL A 103 -12.12 5.69 3.62
C VAL A 103 -12.78 4.34 3.85
N ASP A 104 -12.02 3.41 4.42
CA ASP A 104 -12.48 2.03 4.65
C ASP A 104 -12.93 1.79 6.10
N ALA A 105 -12.15 2.30 7.06
CA ALA A 105 -12.43 2.15 8.48
C ALA A 105 -12.15 3.44 9.25
N ILE A 106 -12.98 3.72 10.25
CA ILE A 106 -12.84 4.84 11.16
C ILE A 106 -12.78 4.32 12.59
N TYR A 107 -11.86 4.85 13.39
CA TYR A 107 -11.68 4.54 14.81
C TYR A 107 -11.81 5.83 15.61
N ILE A 108 -12.59 5.81 16.69
CA ILE A 108 -12.67 6.94 17.61
C ILE A 108 -11.78 6.64 18.81
N PHE A 109 -10.73 7.45 19.01
CA PHE A 109 -9.81 7.33 20.12
C PHE A 109 -10.09 8.45 21.14
N CYS A 110 -10.63 8.12 22.30
CA CYS A 110 -11.02 9.12 23.29
C CYS A 110 -11.01 8.57 24.72
N GLY A 111 -10.80 9.45 25.71
CA GLY A 111 -10.86 9.08 27.13
C GLY A 111 -12.28 8.76 27.62
N ASN A 112 -13.32 9.26 26.96
CA ASN A 112 -14.72 9.11 27.39
C ASN A 112 -15.54 8.30 26.39
N LYS A 113 -15.36 6.97 26.42
CA LYS A 113 -16.07 6.05 25.52
C LYS A 113 -17.59 6.20 25.57
N ALA A 114 -18.16 6.30 26.77
CA ALA A 114 -19.61 6.35 26.98
C ALA A 114 -20.28 7.54 26.27
N ARG A 115 -19.56 8.67 26.13
CA ARG A 115 -20.05 9.86 25.42
C ARG A 115 -20.14 9.64 23.91
N HIS A 116 -19.20 8.89 23.32
CA HIS A 116 -19.07 8.81 21.87
C HIS A 116 -19.63 7.53 21.25
N GLU A 117 -19.81 6.47 22.04
CA GLU A 117 -20.35 5.19 21.58
C GLU A 117 -21.79 5.24 21.04
N PRO A 118 -22.72 6.07 21.55
CA PRO A 118 -24.09 6.13 21.03
C PRO A 118 -24.17 6.56 19.56
N TRP A 119 -23.56 7.70 19.20
CA TRP A 119 -23.60 8.20 17.82
C TRP A 119 -22.65 7.43 16.89
N ALA A 120 -21.59 6.83 17.43
CA ALA A 120 -20.66 6.05 16.63
C ALA A 120 -21.31 4.81 15.99
N LYS A 121 -22.31 4.22 16.65
CA LYS A 121 -23.03 3.02 16.19
C LYS A 121 -23.89 3.26 14.95
N ASP A 122 -24.28 4.51 14.70
CA ASP A 122 -25.11 4.87 13.55
C ASP A 122 -24.31 4.85 12.23
N TRP A 123 -22.97 4.76 12.32
CA TRP A 123 -22.08 4.82 11.17
C TRP A 123 -21.41 3.47 10.87
N PRO A 124 -21.67 2.85 9.71
CA PRO A 124 -21.20 1.49 9.42
C PRO A 124 -19.67 1.38 9.27
N LYS A 125 -19.00 2.48 8.90
CA LYS A 125 -17.53 2.51 8.76
C LYS A 125 -16.80 2.69 10.10
N ILE A 126 -17.51 3.03 11.17
CA ILE A 126 -16.89 3.14 12.50
C ILE A 126 -16.71 1.73 13.07
N ARG A 127 -15.46 1.34 13.29
CA ARG A 127 -15.11 0.03 13.86
C ARG A 127 -15.23 0.01 15.39
N GLY A 128 -15.21 1.17 16.03
CA GLY A 128 -15.47 1.30 17.45
C GLY A 128 -14.92 2.57 18.08
N VAL A 129 -15.23 2.71 19.38
CA VAL A 129 -14.72 3.77 20.25
C VAL A 129 -13.81 3.14 21.29
N PHE A 130 -12.58 3.65 21.40
CA PHE A 130 -11.51 3.06 22.18
C PHE A 130 -10.85 4.10 23.09
N THR A 131 -10.50 3.65 24.30
CA THR A 131 -9.76 4.46 25.30
C THR A 131 -8.27 4.12 25.34
N SER A 132 -7.85 3.10 24.60
CA SER A 132 -6.46 2.68 24.45
C SER A 132 -6.14 2.46 22.98
N ILE A 133 -4.90 2.72 22.59
CA ILE A 133 -4.45 2.52 21.20
C ILE A 133 -4.23 1.05 20.85
N LYS A 134 -3.92 0.18 21.83
CA LYS A 134 -3.58 -1.23 21.55
C LYS A 134 -4.68 -1.99 20.77
N PRO A 135 -5.97 -1.92 21.14
CA PRO A 135 -7.02 -2.58 20.36
C PRO A 135 -7.19 -1.99 18.96
N ILE A 136 -6.91 -0.68 18.79
CA ILE A 136 -6.90 -0.06 17.47
C ILE A 136 -5.76 -0.66 16.63
N CYS A 137 -4.55 -0.78 17.19
CA CYS A 137 -3.41 -1.41 16.51
C CYS A 137 -3.71 -2.86 16.08
N GLU A 138 -4.33 -3.66 16.94
CA GLU A 138 -4.71 -5.05 16.61
C GLU A 138 -5.75 -5.10 15.48
N SER A 139 -6.76 -4.23 15.54
CA SER A 139 -7.75 -4.10 14.47
C SER A 139 -7.12 -3.62 13.16
N LEU A 140 -6.24 -2.63 13.22
CA LEU A 140 -5.51 -2.12 12.05
C LEU A 140 -4.68 -3.22 11.39
N LYS A 141 -3.94 -4.03 12.16
CA LYS A 141 -3.19 -5.17 11.61
C LYS A 141 -4.08 -6.15 10.85
N LYS A 142 -5.29 -6.40 11.35
CA LYS A 142 -6.26 -7.29 10.69
C LYS A 142 -6.78 -6.67 9.40
N VAL A 143 -7.28 -5.44 9.45
CA VAL A 143 -7.88 -4.77 8.28
C VAL A 143 -6.81 -4.46 7.23
N ALA A 144 -5.58 -4.16 7.63
CA ALA A 144 -4.42 -4.05 6.74
C ALA A 144 -4.18 -5.33 5.92
N ARG A 145 -4.17 -6.49 6.58
CA ARG A 145 -4.01 -7.79 5.90
C ARG A 145 -5.15 -8.08 4.94
N GLU A 146 -6.38 -7.78 5.33
CA GLU A 146 -7.57 -7.92 4.48
C GLU A 146 -7.47 -7.00 3.26
N CYS A 147 -7.09 -5.72 3.46
CA CYS A 147 -6.89 -4.76 2.40
C CYS A 147 -5.79 -5.21 1.43
N ASP A 148 -4.67 -5.73 1.94
CA ASP A 148 -3.60 -6.26 1.10
C ASP A 148 -4.04 -7.49 0.29
N HIS A 149 -4.81 -8.37 0.91
CA HIS A 149 -5.35 -9.57 0.28
C HIS A 149 -6.35 -9.23 -0.83
N ASP A 150 -7.31 -8.34 -0.57
CA ASP A 150 -8.35 -7.94 -1.52
C ASP A 150 -7.81 -7.09 -2.67
N SER A 151 -6.66 -6.45 -2.48
CA SER A 151 -6.02 -5.65 -3.53
C SER A 151 -5.25 -6.50 -4.53
N ILE A 152 -5.16 -7.83 -4.40
CA ILE A 152 -4.47 -8.64 -5.40
C ILE A 152 -5.25 -8.56 -6.72
N PRO A 153 -4.66 -7.97 -7.79
CA PRO A 153 -5.36 -7.78 -9.04
C PRO A 153 -5.66 -9.15 -9.65
N MET A 154 -6.84 -9.29 -10.25
CA MET A 154 -7.21 -10.46 -11.02
C MET A 154 -7.37 -10.05 -12.47
N SER A 155 -6.72 -10.79 -13.36
CA SER A 155 -6.86 -10.67 -14.79
C SER A 155 -7.57 -11.92 -15.33
N PHE A 156 -8.58 -11.69 -16.15
CA PHE A 156 -9.39 -12.76 -16.74
C PHE A 156 -9.10 -12.82 -18.23
N VAL A 157 -8.56 -13.94 -18.70
CA VAL A 157 -8.32 -14.18 -20.13
C VAL A 157 -9.35 -15.21 -20.61
N PRO A 158 -10.33 -14.82 -21.43
CA PRO A 158 -11.34 -15.74 -21.92
C PRO A 158 -10.74 -16.90 -22.72
N LYS A 159 -11.39 -18.08 -22.66
CA LYS A 159 -10.94 -19.30 -23.35
C LYS A 159 -10.69 -19.12 -24.86
N ARG A 160 -11.44 -18.22 -25.50
CA ARG A 160 -11.29 -17.91 -26.94
C ARG A 160 -9.91 -17.35 -27.28
N CYS A 161 -9.21 -16.75 -26.32
CA CYS A 161 -7.87 -16.19 -26.52
C CYS A 161 -6.76 -17.23 -26.25
N THR A 162 -7.09 -18.42 -25.75
CA THR A 162 -6.12 -19.43 -25.28
C THR A 162 -6.23 -20.78 -26.00
N SER A 163 -7.08 -20.90 -27.02
CA SER A 163 -7.25 -22.15 -27.77
C SER A 163 -6.26 -22.26 -28.93
N ASP A 164 -5.44 -23.30 -28.93
CA ASP A 164 -4.49 -23.69 -30.00
C ASP A 164 -5.17 -24.16 -31.32
N ALA A 165 -6.39 -23.72 -31.61
CA ALA A 165 -7.06 -24.06 -32.86
C ALA A 165 -6.60 -23.11 -33.97
N ALA A 166 -5.74 -23.63 -34.84
CA ALA A 166 -5.15 -23.03 -36.03
C ALA A 166 -6.17 -22.56 -37.10
N SER A 167 -7.22 -21.83 -36.74
CA SER A 167 -8.24 -21.41 -37.71
C SER A 167 -8.83 -20.02 -37.52
N ASN A 168 -8.31 -19.15 -36.65
CA ASN A 168 -8.69 -17.73 -36.67
C ASN A 168 -7.49 -16.84 -36.30
N GLU A 169 -6.83 -16.27 -37.31
CA GLU A 169 -5.76 -15.25 -37.21
C GLU A 169 -6.20 -13.94 -36.53
N GLN A 170 -7.37 -13.88 -35.88
CA GLN A 170 -7.97 -12.60 -35.50
C GLN A 170 -7.48 -12.01 -34.16
N ASN A 171 -6.99 -12.77 -33.18
CA ASN A 171 -7.04 -12.25 -31.80
C ASN A 171 -5.77 -12.38 -30.92
N LEU A 172 -4.57 -12.43 -31.50
CA LEU A 172 -3.33 -12.29 -30.70
C LEU A 172 -3.15 -10.86 -30.11
N ASN A 173 -3.85 -9.87 -30.67
CA ASN A 173 -3.87 -8.48 -30.19
C ASN A 173 -4.81 -8.26 -28.99
N GLU A 174 -5.43 -9.30 -28.43
CA GLU A 174 -6.41 -9.19 -27.33
C GLU A 174 -5.80 -9.38 -25.92
N LEU A 175 -4.49 -9.69 -25.81
CA LEU A 175 -3.87 -9.85 -24.49
C LEU A 175 -3.77 -8.49 -23.78
N PRO A 176 -4.15 -8.41 -22.49
CA PRO A 176 -3.97 -7.19 -21.72
C PRO A 176 -2.50 -6.73 -21.73
N PRO A 177 -2.21 -5.45 -22.02
CA PRO A 177 -0.83 -4.94 -22.01
C PRO A 177 -0.07 -5.21 -20.71
N THR A 178 -0.79 -5.19 -19.58
CA THR A 178 -0.26 -5.52 -18.24
C THR A 178 0.29 -6.94 -18.15
N TYR A 179 -0.34 -7.91 -18.82
CA TYR A 179 0.13 -9.28 -18.89
C TYR A 179 1.46 -9.35 -19.66
N MET A 180 1.54 -8.69 -20.82
CA MET A 180 2.77 -8.63 -21.63
C MET A 180 3.93 -7.97 -20.88
N TYR A 181 3.68 -6.84 -20.21
CA TYR A 181 4.71 -6.19 -19.39
C TYR A 181 5.17 -7.07 -18.23
N SER A 182 4.25 -7.78 -17.58
CA SER A 182 4.58 -8.69 -16.48
C SER A 182 5.45 -9.86 -16.94
N VAL A 183 5.15 -10.45 -18.11
CA VAL A 183 5.94 -11.53 -18.70
C VAL A 183 7.35 -11.06 -19.07
N ILE A 184 7.46 -9.93 -19.79
CA ILE A 184 8.75 -9.35 -20.17
C ILE A 184 9.58 -9.00 -18.93
N PHE A 185 8.96 -8.36 -17.93
CA PHE A 185 9.64 -8.02 -16.69
C PHE A 185 10.16 -9.27 -15.97
N LYS A 186 9.34 -10.33 -15.86
CA LYS A 186 9.74 -11.60 -15.26
C LYS A 186 10.96 -12.17 -15.99
N ASP A 187 10.95 -12.21 -17.32
CA ASP A 187 12.06 -12.75 -18.10
C ASP A 187 13.35 -11.92 -17.89
N ILE A 188 13.25 -10.58 -17.93
CA ILE A 188 14.37 -9.68 -17.64
C ILE A 188 14.95 -9.95 -16.23
N VAL A 189 14.10 -10.01 -15.21
CA VAL A 189 14.55 -10.21 -13.82
C VAL A 189 15.25 -11.55 -13.62
N LEU A 190 14.80 -12.59 -14.32
CA LEU A 190 15.39 -13.93 -14.23
C LEU A 190 16.75 -14.02 -14.97
N GLU A 191 16.95 -13.25 -16.03
CA GLU A 191 18.20 -13.22 -16.80
C GLU A 191 19.24 -12.24 -16.24
N ILE A 192 18.81 -11.23 -15.46
CA ILE A 192 19.73 -10.29 -14.82
C ILE A 192 20.65 -11.04 -13.83
N ASN A 193 21.95 -10.95 -14.08
CA ASN A 193 22.99 -11.41 -13.16
C ASN A 193 23.51 -10.23 -12.33
N ASP A 194 22.75 -9.87 -11.30
CA ASP A 194 23.08 -8.74 -10.41
C ASP A 194 23.77 -9.20 -9.13
N ASP A 195 24.72 -8.39 -8.67
CA ASP A 195 25.30 -8.49 -7.33
C ASP A 195 24.25 -8.12 -6.26
N ASP A 196 23.84 -9.10 -5.46
CA ASP A 196 22.90 -8.94 -4.36
C ASP A 196 23.33 -7.83 -3.40
N ALA A 197 24.63 -7.65 -3.11
CA ALA A 197 25.09 -6.62 -2.18
C ALA A 197 24.83 -5.21 -2.72
N LYS A 198 25.06 -5.01 -4.03
CA LYS A 198 24.75 -3.75 -4.73
C LYS A 198 23.24 -3.51 -4.78
N SER A 199 22.46 -4.54 -5.06
CA SER A 199 20.99 -4.47 -5.13
C SER A 199 20.37 -4.14 -3.77
N ILE A 200 20.84 -4.77 -2.69
CA ILE A 200 20.41 -4.48 -1.31
C ILE A 200 20.74 -3.03 -0.94
N LYS A 201 21.91 -2.51 -1.32
CA LYS A 201 22.28 -1.11 -1.08
C LYS A 201 21.40 -0.12 -1.87
N ALA A 202 21.03 -0.48 -3.11
CA ALA A 202 20.09 0.30 -3.89
C ALA A 202 18.69 0.31 -3.27
N LEU A 203 18.23 -0.85 -2.77
CA LEU A 203 16.97 -0.98 -2.04
C LEU A 203 16.99 -0.18 -0.74
N GLU A 204 18.08 -0.20 0.04
CA GLU A 204 18.24 0.65 1.24
C GLU A 204 18.03 2.13 0.92
N THR A 205 18.66 2.60 -0.16
CA THR A 205 18.55 4.01 -0.58
C THR A 205 17.11 4.36 -0.95
N TYR A 206 16.42 3.44 -1.64
CA TYR A 206 15.01 3.59 -1.98
C TYR A 206 14.11 3.59 -0.73
N CYS A 207 14.33 2.66 0.20
CA CYS A 207 13.58 2.54 1.45
C CYS A 207 13.70 3.79 2.32
N LYS A 208 14.90 4.39 2.40
CA LYS A 208 15.12 5.66 3.12
C LYS A 208 14.30 6.80 2.51
N LYS A 209 14.23 6.90 1.18
CA LYS A 209 13.37 7.90 0.50
C LYS A 209 11.87 7.68 0.76
N LYS A 210 11.48 6.43 1.02
CA LYS A 210 10.12 6.02 1.34
C LYS A 210 9.79 6.03 2.83
N ASN A 211 10.69 6.54 3.69
CA ASN A 211 10.54 6.60 5.14
C ASN A 211 10.31 5.25 5.82
N ILE A 212 10.80 4.15 5.24
CA ILE A 212 10.78 2.84 5.91
C ILE A 212 11.67 2.91 7.15
N PRO A 213 11.27 2.32 8.30
CA PRO A 213 12.07 2.33 9.51
C PRO A 213 13.49 1.78 9.31
N ASN A 214 14.51 2.53 9.76
CA ASN A 214 15.91 2.11 9.64
C ASN A 214 16.20 0.75 10.31
N ALA A 215 15.46 0.41 11.37
CA ALA A 215 15.61 -0.87 12.06
C ALA A 215 15.30 -2.06 11.11
N GLU A 216 14.19 -2.00 10.37
CA GLU A 216 13.82 -3.05 9.41
C GLU A 216 14.81 -3.13 8.24
N ILE A 217 15.28 -1.98 7.74
CA ILE A 217 16.30 -1.93 6.67
C ILE A 217 17.61 -2.58 7.13
N ASN A 218 18.04 -2.30 8.37
CA ASN A 218 19.27 -2.86 8.94
C ASN A 218 19.14 -4.37 9.20
N GLU A 219 17.96 -4.83 9.63
CA GLU A 219 17.66 -6.25 9.78
C GLU A 219 17.77 -6.98 8.44
N LEU A 220 17.14 -6.45 7.39
CA LEU A 220 17.25 -7.00 6.04
C LEU A 220 18.72 -7.10 5.63
N LYS A 221 19.48 -6.00 5.71
CA LYS A 221 20.89 -5.96 5.30
C LYS A 221 21.77 -6.98 6.02
N SER A 222 21.60 -7.11 7.33
CA SER A 222 22.47 -7.97 8.16
C SER A 222 22.11 -9.44 8.05
N LYS A 223 20.84 -9.77 7.82
CA LYS A 223 20.34 -11.15 7.87
C LYS A 223 19.87 -11.70 6.53
N TYR A 224 19.88 -10.94 5.43
CA TYR A 224 19.25 -11.34 4.16
C TYR A 224 19.61 -12.77 3.75
N HIS A 225 20.90 -13.09 3.70
CA HIS A 225 21.40 -14.42 3.30
C HIS A 225 21.30 -15.49 4.40
N GLN A 226 20.96 -15.12 5.64
CA GLN A 226 20.77 -16.05 6.76
C GLN A 226 19.36 -16.66 6.77
N LYS A 227 18.43 -16.09 5.99
CA LYS A 227 17.04 -16.52 5.88
C LYS A 227 16.71 -16.80 4.42
N SER A 228 15.69 -17.62 4.19
CA SER A 228 15.28 -17.93 2.83
C SER A 228 14.41 -16.81 2.24
N PRO A 229 14.41 -16.62 0.91
CA PRO A 229 13.52 -15.65 0.25
C PRO A 229 12.04 -15.77 0.64
N VAL A 230 11.52 -16.99 0.75
CA VAL A 230 10.14 -17.27 1.20
C VAL A 230 9.94 -16.81 2.65
N TRP A 231 10.94 -17.01 3.52
CA TRP A 231 10.85 -16.50 4.89
C TRP A 231 10.68 -14.97 4.90
N TRP A 232 11.49 -14.26 4.11
CA TRP A 232 11.37 -12.80 3.96
C TRP A 232 10.04 -12.37 3.36
N TYR A 233 9.49 -13.14 2.42
CA TYR A 233 8.18 -12.87 1.83
C TYR A 233 7.04 -13.05 2.85
N THR A 234 7.17 -14.02 3.76
CA THR A 234 6.14 -14.35 4.75
C THR A 234 6.28 -13.63 6.09
N CYS A 235 7.44 -13.02 6.38
CA CYS A 235 7.66 -12.32 7.63
C CYS A 235 6.89 -10.99 7.66
N GLU A 236 6.41 -10.59 8.84
CA GLU A 236 5.70 -9.32 9.05
C GLU A 236 6.70 -8.14 9.02
N MET A 237 7.14 -7.76 7.82
CA MET A 237 8.00 -6.60 7.57
C MET A 237 7.55 -5.84 6.31
N PHE A 238 8.16 -4.69 6.06
CA PHE A 238 7.88 -3.86 4.88
C PHE A 238 8.00 -4.58 3.53
N LEU A 239 8.82 -5.63 3.42
CA LEU A 239 9.20 -6.23 2.13
C LEU A 239 8.03 -6.89 1.40
N TYR A 240 7.15 -7.61 2.13
CA TYR A 240 5.94 -8.21 1.56
C TYR A 240 5.01 -7.14 0.96
N GLY A 241 4.69 -6.12 1.76
CA GLY A 241 3.79 -5.03 1.36
C GLY A 241 4.36 -4.26 0.17
N MET A 242 5.63 -3.87 0.24
CA MET A 242 6.31 -3.13 -0.82
C MET A 242 6.37 -3.93 -2.13
N LEU A 243 6.66 -5.23 -2.06
CA LEU A 243 6.71 -6.09 -3.25
C LEU A 243 5.33 -6.24 -3.89
N ASN A 244 4.32 -6.64 -3.12
CA ASN A 244 2.98 -6.87 -3.67
C ASN A 244 2.34 -5.56 -4.15
N CYS A 245 2.62 -4.44 -3.48
CA CYS A 245 2.20 -3.12 -3.96
C CYS A 245 2.87 -2.76 -5.28
N GLY A 246 4.20 -2.89 -5.37
CA GLY A 246 4.95 -2.56 -6.59
C GLY A 246 4.54 -3.42 -7.79
N LEU A 247 4.32 -4.72 -7.59
CA LEU A 247 3.85 -5.61 -8.66
C LEU A 247 2.43 -5.25 -9.13
N ARG A 248 1.53 -4.90 -8.22
CA ARG A 248 0.15 -4.53 -8.58
C ARG A 248 0.08 -3.23 -9.36
N SER A 249 0.75 -2.19 -8.88
CA SER A 249 0.72 -0.87 -9.52
C SER A 249 1.67 -0.75 -10.71
N LEU A 250 2.39 -1.83 -11.04
CA LEU A 250 3.46 -1.85 -12.03
C LEU A 250 4.47 -0.71 -11.80
N ASP A 251 4.81 -0.45 -10.52
CA ASP A 251 5.80 0.56 -10.16
C ASP A 251 7.20 0.07 -10.56
N MET A 252 7.60 0.42 -11.77
CA MET A 252 8.90 0.04 -12.34
C MET A 252 10.09 0.45 -11.47
N GLU A 253 10.01 1.56 -10.72
CA GLU A 253 11.09 1.95 -9.80
C GLU A 253 11.17 0.93 -8.65
N ALA A 254 10.05 0.68 -7.97
CA ALA A 254 9.99 -0.30 -6.88
C ALA A 254 10.39 -1.71 -7.35
N MET A 255 9.78 -2.17 -8.44
CA MET A 255 10.03 -3.47 -9.07
C MET A 255 11.51 -3.64 -9.43
N SER A 256 12.16 -2.61 -9.99
CA SER A 256 13.59 -2.67 -10.30
C SER A 256 14.47 -2.80 -9.04
N LYS A 257 14.11 -2.13 -7.94
CA LYS A 257 14.85 -2.24 -6.66
C LYS A 257 14.65 -3.58 -5.97
N LEU A 258 13.51 -4.23 -6.22
CA LEU A 258 13.16 -5.54 -5.69
C LEU A 258 13.51 -6.69 -6.63
N GLY A 259 14.05 -6.43 -7.82
CA GLY A 259 14.30 -7.45 -8.85
C GLY A 259 15.13 -8.63 -8.34
N PHE A 260 16.20 -8.36 -7.58
CA PHE A 260 17.02 -9.42 -6.97
C PHE A 260 16.20 -10.33 -6.02
N PHE A 261 15.29 -9.74 -5.24
CA PHE A 261 14.45 -10.46 -4.31
C PHE A 261 13.36 -11.26 -5.05
N ILE A 262 12.76 -10.68 -6.09
CA ILE A 262 11.79 -11.35 -6.97
C ILE A 262 12.41 -12.59 -7.61
N ARG A 263 13.63 -12.46 -8.16
CA ARG A 263 14.39 -13.58 -8.73
C ARG A 263 14.63 -14.67 -7.69
N SER A 264 15.17 -14.32 -6.53
CA SER A 264 15.47 -15.28 -5.46
C SER A 264 14.21 -15.98 -4.94
N LEU A 265 13.10 -15.25 -4.78
CA LEU A 265 11.81 -15.81 -4.39
C LEU A 265 11.27 -16.76 -5.46
N HIS A 266 11.30 -16.37 -6.73
CA HIS A 266 10.87 -17.22 -7.85
C HIS A 266 11.66 -18.54 -7.89
N LEU A 267 12.99 -18.46 -7.82
CA LEU A 267 13.86 -19.63 -7.86
C LEU A 267 13.59 -20.57 -6.68
N GLN A 268 13.40 -20.04 -5.47
CA GLN A 268 13.07 -20.86 -4.32
C GLN A 268 11.68 -21.51 -4.45
N LEU A 269 10.66 -20.78 -4.92
CA LEU A 269 9.32 -21.34 -5.13
C LEU A 269 9.35 -22.46 -6.19
N LYS A 270 10.13 -22.29 -7.27
CA LYS A 270 10.35 -23.33 -8.28
C LYS A 270 11.00 -24.58 -7.68
N GLN A 271 12.02 -24.41 -6.84
CA GLN A 271 12.67 -25.53 -6.14
C GLN A 271 11.70 -26.25 -5.20
N LEU A 272 10.94 -25.52 -4.39
CA LEU A 272 9.96 -26.10 -3.47
C LEU A 272 8.86 -26.84 -4.23
N HIS A 273 8.38 -26.29 -5.34
CA HIS A 273 7.41 -26.95 -6.20
C HIS A 273 7.96 -28.25 -6.81
N GLN A 274 9.21 -28.27 -7.27
CA GLN A 274 9.86 -29.49 -7.77
C GLN A 274 9.96 -30.57 -6.69
N GLN A 275 10.35 -30.19 -5.46
CA GLN A 275 10.41 -31.10 -4.32
C GLN A 275 9.01 -31.65 -3.95
N GLN A 276 8.00 -30.79 -3.95
CA GLN A 276 6.64 -31.17 -3.62
C GLN A 276 6.03 -32.08 -4.70
N SER A 277 6.19 -31.74 -5.98
CA SER A 277 5.65 -32.51 -7.11
C SER A 277 6.30 -33.89 -7.27
N ALA A 278 7.58 -34.02 -6.90
CA ALA A 278 8.24 -35.32 -6.81
C ALA A 278 7.54 -36.25 -5.80
N ASN A 279 7.06 -35.68 -4.68
CA ASN A 279 6.41 -36.41 -3.59
C ASN A 279 4.89 -36.51 -3.72
N PHE A 280 4.26 -35.58 -4.45
CA PHE A 280 2.80 -35.45 -4.55
C PHE A 280 2.39 -35.15 -6.00
N ARG A 281 1.94 -36.19 -6.71
CA ARG A 281 1.56 -36.11 -8.14
C ARG A 281 0.08 -35.83 -8.38
N LYS A 282 -0.69 -35.56 -7.32
CA LYS A 282 -2.13 -35.31 -7.43
C LYS A 282 -2.40 -33.80 -7.42
N PRO A 283 -3.41 -33.33 -8.15
CA PRO A 283 -3.95 -32.00 -7.93
C PRO A 283 -4.36 -31.87 -6.46
N PHE A 284 -4.01 -30.75 -5.83
CA PHE A 284 -4.51 -30.39 -4.51
C PHE A 284 -5.40 -29.16 -4.65
N THR A 285 -6.55 -29.20 -3.98
CA THR A 285 -7.50 -28.08 -3.97
C THR A 285 -7.19 -27.17 -2.80
N VAL A 286 -7.13 -25.86 -3.07
CA VAL A 286 -6.98 -24.80 -2.06
C VAL A 286 -8.14 -23.83 -2.16
N TYR A 287 -8.37 -23.09 -1.07
CA TYR A 287 -9.44 -22.09 -0.98
C TYR A 287 -8.84 -20.73 -0.65
N ARG A 288 -9.36 -19.68 -1.29
CA ARG A 288 -8.98 -18.29 -1.07
C ARG A 288 -10.24 -17.43 -1.18
N GLY A 289 -10.55 -16.66 -0.13
CA GLY A 289 -11.64 -15.68 -0.18
C GLY A 289 -11.11 -14.39 -0.77
N GLN A 290 -11.77 -13.81 -1.76
CA GLN A 290 -11.27 -12.64 -2.49
C GLN A 290 -12.38 -11.60 -2.64
N GLY A 291 -12.16 -10.39 -2.12
CA GLY A 291 -12.98 -9.23 -2.43
C GLY A 291 -12.89 -8.88 -3.92
N MET A 292 -14.02 -8.60 -4.55
CA MET A 292 -14.11 -8.35 -5.99
C MET A 292 -15.21 -7.35 -6.30
N THR A 293 -14.99 -6.48 -7.29
CA THR A 293 -16.04 -5.58 -7.77
C THR A 293 -17.12 -6.38 -8.50
N LYS A 294 -18.32 -5.79 -8.66
CA LYS A 294 -19.39 -6.43 -9.45
C LYS A 294 -18.98 -6.63 -10.91
N GLU A 295 -18.19 -5.72 -11.45
CA GLU A 295 -17.68 -5.78 -12.82
C GLU A 295 -16.67 -6.91 -12.99
N ASP A 296 -15.66 -6.99 -12.12
CA ASP A 296 -14.68 -8.08 -12.13
C ASP A 296 -15.36 -9.45 -11.93
N PHE A 297 -16.41 -9.50 -11.10
CA PHE A 297 -17.19 -10.73 -10.91
C PHE A 297 -17.93 -11.14 -12.17
N GLN A 298 -18.50 -10.19 -12.91
CA GLN A 298 -19.10 -10.48 -14.20
C GLN A 298 -18.05 -10.95 -15.22
N ASN A 299 -16.88 -10.30 -15.26
CA ASN A 299 -15.77 -10.71 -16.11
C ASN A 299 -15.31 -12.15 -15.83
N LEU A 300 -15.23 -12.53 -14.54
CA LEU A 300 -14.94 -13.91 -14.12
C LEU A 300 -15.97 -14.91 -14.65
N LEU A 301 -17.26 -14.56 -14.58
CA LEU A 301 -18.33 -15.42 -15.10
C LEU A 301 -18.24 -15.59 -16.62
N ASP A 302 -17.95 -14.51 -17.33
CA ASP A 302 -17.85 -14.48 -18.78
C ASP A 302 -16.58 -15.19 -19.29
N SER A 303 -15.52 -15.24 -18.47
CA SER A 303 -14.26 -15.93 -18.77
C SER A 303 -14.23 -17.40 -18.35
N LYS A 304 -15.38 -18.01 -18.04
CA LYS A 304 -15.43 -19.40 -17.54
C LYS A 304 -14.73 -20.38 -18.47
N GLY A 305 -13.80 -21.15 -17.92
CA GLY A 305 -12.97 -22.10 -18.68
C GLY A 305 -11.79 -21.47 -19.44
N GLY A 306 -11.55 -20.17 -19.26
CA GLY A 306 -10.33 -19.47 -19.64
C GLY A 306 -9.26 -19.49 -18.53
N LEU A 307 -8.33 -18.53 -18.59
CA LEU A 307 -7.27 -18.37 -17.59
C LEU A 307 -7.62 -17.26 -16.60
N LEU A 308 -7.26 -17.52 -15.34
CA LEU A 308 -7.19 -16.52 -14.28
C LEU A 308 -5.71 -16.25 -14.02
N SER A 309 -5.30 -14.98 -14.07
CA SER A 309 -3.94 -14.53 -13.79
C SER A 309 -3.91 -13.47 -12.70
#